data_AF-A0A5A7MI88-F1
#
_entry.id   AF-A0A5A7MI88-F1
#
_cell.length_a   1.000
_cell.length_b   1.000
_cell.length_c   1.000
_cell.angle_alpha   90.00
_cell.angle_beta   90.00
_cell.angle_gamma   90.00
#
_symmetry.space_group_name_H-M   'P 1'
#
loop_
_entity.id
_entity.type
_entity.pdbx_description
1 polymer ?
#
loop_
_entity_poly.entity_id
_entity_poly.type
_entity_poly.pdbx_seq_one_letter_code
_entity_poly.pdbx_strand_id
1 'polypeptide(L)'
;MTSLNAPASVKTPMAKALPDDALKALQSFCESAGSQAAAARRLDVSQGTVSNALKGRYIGNVDKLAERIRGELLSATVVCPVLGEISSRICQDERSKPFAANPLRVQMWRSCKTCPHNHANKEA
;
A
#
# COMPACT_ATOMS: atom_id res chain seq x y z
N MET A 1 40.80 -11.79 1.21
CA MET A 1 39.75 -12.59 1.86
C MET A 1 38.47 -11.79 1.83
N THR A 2 37.64 -11.97 0.81
CA THR A 2 36.40 -11.18 0.65
C THR A 2 35.23 -12.15 0.71
N SER A 3 34.59 -12.26 1.88
CA SER A 3 33.46 -13.17 2.07
C SER A 3 32.22 -12.62 1.38
N LEU A 4 31.80 -13.28 0.30
CA LEU A 4 30.47 -13.07 -0.28
C LEU A 4 29.46 -13.81 0.61
N ASN A 5 28.83 -13.10 1.55
CA ASN A 5 27.72 -13.65 2.32
C ASN A 5 26.54 -13.91 1.37
N ALA A 6 26.18 -15.17 1.20
CA ALA A 6 24.93 -15.56 0.56
C ALA A 6 23.74 -15.11 1.45
N PRO A 7 22.67 -14.52 0.88
CA PRO A 7 21.49 -14.17 1.66
C PRO A 7 20.76 -15.43 2.13
N ALA A 8 20.38 -15.45 3.41
CA ALA A 8 19.65 -16.56 4.02
C ALA A 8 18.30 -16.80 3.32
N SER A 9 17.91 -18.07 3.18
CA SER A 9 16.65 -18.47 2.55
C SER A 9 15.45 -18.04 3.42
N VAL A 10 14.80 -16.94 3.03
CA VAL A 10 13.51 -16.53 3.60
C VAL A 10 12.43 -17.45 3.03
N LYS A 11 11.72 -18.16 3.91
CA LYS A 11 10.61 -19.06 3.54
C LYS A 11 9.61 -18.30 2.66
N THR A 12 9.26 -18.86 1.50
CA THR A 12 8.30 -18.26 0.56
C THR A 12 6.97 -17.98 1.28
N PRO A 13 6.49 -16.73 1.36
CA PRO A 13 5.22 -16.43 1.99
C PRO A 13 4.07 -17.03 1.16
N MET A 14 3.02 -17.48 1.84
CA MET A 14 1.82 -17.99 1.17
C MET A 14 1.04 -16.83 0.53
N ALA A 15 0.48 -17.07 -0.66
CA ALA A 15 -0.39 -16.07 -1.28
C ALA A 15 -1.67 -15.86 -0.46
N LYS A 16 -2.10 -14.60 -0.32
CA LYS A 16 -3.33 -14.21 0.39
C LYS A 16 -4.26 -13.49 -0.61
N ALA A 17 -5.56 -13.80 -0.54
CA ALA A 17 -6.58 -13.14 -1.36
C ALA A 17 -6.83 -11.70 -0.87
N LEU A 18 -7.18 -10.80 -1.80
CA LEU A 18 -7.63 -9.45 -1.44
C LEU A 18 -8.99 -9.50 -0.73
N PRO A 19 -9.27 -8.57 0.20
CA PRO A 19 -10.62 -8.30 0.69
C PRO A 19 -11.60 -8.04 -0.47
N ASP A 20 -12.81 -8.56 -0.35
CA ASP A 20 -13.84 -8.54 -1.40
C ASP A 20 -14.12 -7.14 -1.98
N ASP A 21 -14.13 -6.11 -1.14
CA ASP A 21 -14.38 -4.72 -1.56
C ASP A 21 -13.26 -4.20 -2.47
N ALA A 22 -12.00 -4.45 -2.10
CA ALA A 22 -10.85 -4.08 -2.90
C ALA A 22 -10.72 -4.94 -4.17
N LEU A 23 -11.07 -6.22 -4.10
CA LEU A 23 -11.05 -7.12 -5.26
C LEU A 23 -12.09 -6.70 -6.32
N LYS A 24 -13.33 -6.44 -5.89
CA LYS A 24 -14.42 -5.96 -6.77
C LYS A 24 -14.08 -4.60 -7.39
N ALA A 25 -13.58 -3.65 -6.61
CA ALA A 25 -13.15 -2.35 -7.11
C ALA A 25 -12.04 -2.47 -8.18
N LEU A 26 -11.07 -3.37 -7.96
CA LEU A 26 -10.00 -3.63 -8.93
C LEU A 26 -10.52 -4.29 -10.21
N GLN A 27 -11.47 -5.22 -10.12
CA GLN A 27 -12.12 -5.86 -11.26
C GLN A 27 -12.88 -4.84 -12.11
N SER A 28 -13.83 -4.11 -11.51
CA SER A 28 -14.64 -3.11 -12.22
C SER A 28 -13.81 -1.98 -12.83
N PHE A 29 -12.69 -1.58 -12.19
CA PHE A 29 -11.76 -0.63 -12.81
C PHE A 29 -10.98 -1.21 -13.99
N CYS A 30 -10.56 -2.48 -13.92
CA CYS A 30 -9.92 -3.14 -15.06
C CYS A 30 -10.86 -3.27 -16.27
N GLU A 31 -12.14 -3.56 -16.02
CA GLU A 31 -13.20 -3.64 -17.03
C GLU A 31 -13.46 -2.26 -17.67
N SER A 32 -13.75 -1.24 -16.85
CA SER A 32 -14.05 0.12 -17.35
C SER A 32 -12.86 0.82 -18.02
N ALA A 33 -11.63 0.58 -17.55
CA ALA A 33 -10.41 1.11 -18.18
C ALA A 33 -9.81 0.19 -19.27
N GLY A 34 -10.48 -0.92 -19.59
CA GLY A 34 -10.10 -1.88 -20.63
C GLY A 34 -8.77 -2.62 -20.44
N SER A 35 -8.05 -2.43 -19.33
CA SER A 35 -6.76 -3.12 -19.10
C SER A 35 -6.27 -3.13 -17.65
N GLN A 36 -5.63 -4.25 -17.27
CA GLN A 36 -4.85 -4.35 -16.01
C GLN A 36 -3.67 -3.36 -15.96
N ALA A 37 -3.14 -2.95 -17.13
CA ALA A 37 -2.06 -1.97 -17.23
C ALA A 37 -2.54 -0.55 -16.86
N ALA A 38 -3.79 -0.19 -17.18
CA ALA A 38 -4.38 1.07 -16.71
C ALA A 38 -4.59 1.07 -15.19
N ALA A 39 -5.09 -0.05 -14.62
CA ALA A 39 -5.20 -0.23 -13.17
C ALA A 39 -3.85 -0.12 -12.47
N ALA A 40 -2.81 -0.76 -13.00
CA ALA A 40 -1.46 -0.71 -12.48
C ALA A 40 -0.89 0.73 -12.44
N ARG A 41 -1.06 1.50 -13.52
CA ARG A 41 -0.68 2.92 -13.58
C ARG A 41 -1.48 3.78 -12.60
N ARG A 42 -2.81 3.60 -12.53
CA ARG A 42 -3.69 4.37 -11.64
C ARG A 42 -3.35 4.15 -10.17
N LEU A 43 -3.04 2.90 -9.81
CA LEU A 43 -2.66 2.49 -8.45
C LEU A 43 -1.17 2.68 -8.15
N ASP A 44 -0.34 3.07 -9.12
CA ASP A 44 1.10 3.22 -8.93
C ASP A 44 1.75 1.93 -8.37
N VAL A 45 1.50 0.81 -9.08
CA VAL A 45 2.04 -0.53 -8.80
C VAL A 45 2.39 -1.26 -10.11
N SER A 46 3.11 -2.38 -10.02
CA SER A 46 3.41 -3.20 -11.20
C SER A 46 2.16 -3.90 -11.77
N GLN A 47 2.13 -4.15 -13.08
CA GLN A 47 1.09 -4.97 -13.70
C GLN A 47 1.08 -6.41 -13.16
N GLY A 48 2.24 -6.94 -12.76
CA GLY A 48 2.35 -8.23 -12.07
C GLY A 48 1.63 -8.24 -10.72
N THR A 49 1.68 -7.13 -9.98
CA THR A 49 0.92 -6.94 -8.73
C THR A 49 -0.58 -7.07 -8.99
N VAL A 50 -1.11 -6.36 -9.99
CA VAL A 50 -2.53 -6.42 -10.38
C VAL A 50 -2.93 -7.81 -10.84
N SER A 51 -2.14 -8.45 -11.71
CA SER A 51 -2.45 -9.78 -12.24
C SER A 51 -2.45 -10.85 -11.13
N ASN A 52 -1.50 -10.77 -10.20
CA ASN A 52 -1.43 -11.70 -9.06
C ASN A 52 -2.55 -11.44 -8.05
N ALA A 53 -2.91 -10.18 -7.78
CA ALA A 53 -4.03 -9.82 -6.92
C ALA A 53 -5.37 -10.38 -7.44
N LEU A 54 -5.66 -10.14 -8.73
CA LEU A 54 -6.87 -10.65 -9.39
C LEU A 54 -6.96 -12.19 -9.42
N LYS A 55 -5.82 -12.88 -9.41
CA LYS A 55 -5.73 -14.36 -9.39
C LYS A 55 -5.70 -14.95 -7.97
N GLY A 56 -5.78 -14.14 -6.91
CA GLY A 56 -5.59 -14.59 -5.53
C GLY A 56 -4.18 -15.11 -5.21
N ARG A 57 -3.18 -14.76 -6.05
CA ARG A 57 -1.78 -15.22 -5.97
C ARG A 57 -0.82 -14.15 -5.47
N TYR A 58 -1.31 -13.08 -4.85
CA TYR A 58 -0.44 -12.01 -4.34
C TYR A 58 0.21 -12.44 -3.01
N ILE A 59 1.55 -12.42 -3.00
CA ILE A 59 2.41 -12.86 -1.89
C ILE A 59 2.87 -11.68 -1.01
N GLY A 60 2.64 -10.44 -1.45
CA GLY A 60 2.97 -9.23 -0.70
C GLY A 60 1.92 -8.86 0.36
N ASN A 61 2.11 -7.71 1.01
CA ASN A 61 1.18 -7.21 2.01
C ASN A 61 -0.16 -6.80 1.34
N VAL A 62 -1.12 -7.72 1.40
CA VAL A 62 -2.48 -7.55 0.86
C VAL A 62 -3.19 -6.35 1.47
N ASP A 63 -3.06 -6.14 2.77
CA ASP A 63 -3.80 -5.11 3.50
C ASP A 63 -3.33 -3.70 3.08
N LYS A 64 -2.03 -3.53 2.81
CA LYS A 64 -1.44 -2.34 2.17
C LYS A 64 -1.96 -2.12 0.74
N LEU A 65 -2.07 -3.19 -0.06
CA LEU A 65 -2.61 -3.10 -1.42
C LEU A 65 -4.11 -2.73 -1.42
N ALA A 66 -4.89 -3.34 -0.53
CA ALA A 66 -6.30 -3.03 -0.33
C ALA A 66 -6.53 -1.59 0.13
N GLU A 67 -5.70 -1.08 1.06
CA GLU A 67 -5.72 0.33 1.47
C GLU A 67 -5.43 1.29 0.31
N ARG A 68 -4.51 0.94 -0.60
CA ARG A 68 -4.19 1.75 -1.79
C ARG A 68 -5.34 1.74 -2.80
N ILE A 69 -5.96 0.57 -3.02
CA ILE A 69 -7.16 0.42 -3.86
C ILE A 69 -8.32 1.26 -3.32
N ARG A 70 -8.62 1.15 -2.02
CA ARG A 70 -9.69 1.92 -1.36
C ARG A 70 -9.51 3.42 -1.53
N GLY A 71 -8.30 3.92 -1.32
CA GLY A 71 -8.02 5.36 -1.38
C GLY A 71 -8.03 5.97 -2.78
N GLU A 72 -8.10 5.15 -3.83
CA GLU A 72 -7.87 5.60 -5.21
C GLU A 72 -8.98 5.19 -6.19
N LEU A 73 -9.70 4.10 -5.87
CA LEU A 73 -10.83 3.59 -6.64
C LEU A 73 -12.16 3.65 -5.88
N LEU A 74 -12.14 3.76 -4.54
CA LEU A 74 -13.34 3.84 -3.68
C LEU A 74 -13.42 5.14 -2.87
N SER A 75 -12.58 6.14 -3.18
CA SER A 75 -12.54 7.45 -2.52
C SER A 75 -12.41 7.40 -0.99
N ALA A 76 -11.82 6.34 -0.43
CA ALA A 76 -11.71 6.21 1.03
C ALA A 76 -10.80 7.28 1.63
N THR A 77 -11.31 8.02 2.61
CA THR A 77 -10.57 9.07 3.34
C THR A 77 -10.19 8.64 4.75
N VAL A 78 -9.25 9.37 5.34
CA VAL A 78 -8.83 9.28 6.74
C VAL A 78 -8.56 10.69 7.27
N VAL A 79 -8.78 10.90 8.57
CA VAL A 79 -8.46 12.18 9.22
C VAL A 79 -7.02 12.13 9.73
N CYS A 80 -6.13 12.81 9.02
CA CYS A 80 -4.74 12.99 9.43
C CYS A 80 -4.65 14.14 10.45
N PRO A 81 -4.03 13.95 11.65
CA PRO A 81 -3.86 15.02 12.64
C PRO A 81 -2.99 16.21 12.18
N VAL A 82 -2.36 16.13 11.01
CA VAL A 82 -1.45 17.15 10.46
C VAL A 82 -1.94 17.69 9.11
N LEU A 83 -2.55 16.85 8.27
CA LEU A 83 -3.02 17.23 6.91
C LEU A 83 -4.54 17.40 6.80
N GLY A 84 -5.31 17.14 7.87
CA GLY A 84 -6.77 17.12 7.81
C GLY A 84 -7.30 15.87 7.11
N GLU A 85 -8.47 15.97 6.48
CA GLU A 85 -9.05 14.87 5.71
C GLU A 85 -8.29 14.66 4.39
N ILE A 86 -7.76 13.45 4.20
CA ILE A 86 -6.98 13.04 3.01
C ILE A 86 -7.40 11.65 2.57
N SER A 87 -7.15 11.27 1.31
CA SER A 87 -7.37 9.87 0.90
C SER A 87 -6.43 8.91 1.62
N SER A 88 -6.86 7.66 1.81
CA SER A 88 -6.01 6.62 2.41
C SER A 88 -4.75 6.37 1.58
N ARG A 89 -4.80 6.63 0.26
CA ARG A 89 -3.63 6.61 -0.62
C ARG A 89 -2.62 7.70 -0.25
N ILE A 90 -3.04 8.96 -0.12
CA ILE A 90 -2.14 10.06 0.31
C ILE A 90 -1.56 9.73 1.70
N CYS A 91 -2.40 9.27 2.64
CA CYS A 91 -1.92 8.85 3.95
C CYS A 91 -0.85 7.74 3.86
N GLN A 92 -1.00 6.79 2.94
CA GLN A 92 -0.03 5.71 2.72
C GLN A 92 1.28 6.21 2.10
N ASP A 93 1.18 7.10 1.11
CA ASP A 93 2.35 7.71 0.47
C ASP A 93 3.14 8.54 1.49
N GLU A 94 2.49 9.40 2.29
CA GLU A 94 3.16 10.20 3.33
C GLU A 94 3.84 9.36 4.42
N ARG A 95 3.20 8.25 4.85
CA ARG A 95 3.79 7.28 5.80
C ARG A 95 5.03 6.59 5.22
N SER A 96 5.09 6.38 3.90
CA SER A 96 6.19 5.67 3.24
C SER A 96 7.43 6.54 2.98
N LYS A 97 7.28 7.87 2.94
CA LYS A 97 8.38 8.80 2.65
C LYS A 97 9.43 8.78 3.78
N PRO A 98 10.74 8.79 3.46
CA PRO A 98 11.79 8.84 4.48
C PRO A 98 11.69 10.11 5.34
N PHE A 99 12.32 10.09 6.52
CA PHE A 99 12.45 11.25 7.38
C PHE A 99 13.22 12.39 6.67
N ALA A 100 12.81 13.64 6.92
CA ALA A 100 13.51 14.83 6.45
C ALA A 100 13.41 15.94 7.52
N ALA A 101 14.48 16.72 7.68
CA ALA A 101 14.60 17.73 8.73
C ALA A 101 13.85 19.05 8.45
N ASN A 102 12.70 19.01 7.75
CA ASN A 102 11.83 20.17 7.59
C ASN A 102 10.65 20.11 8.60
N PRO A 103 10.07 21.25 9.01
CA PRO A 103 9.09 21.29 10.10
C PRO A 103 7.89 20.36 9.88
N LEU A 104 7.31 20.36 8.68
CA LEU A 104 6.16 19.53 8.34
C LEU A 104 6.49 18.04 8.40
N ARG A 105 7.65 17.60 7.88
CA ARG A 105 8.06 16.18 7.91
C ARG A 105 8.45 15.73 9.31
N VAL A 106 9.01 16.60 10.15
CA VAL A 106 9.23 16.33 11.58
C VAL A 106 7.89 16.15 12.32
N GLN A 107 6.91 17.04 12.08
CA GLN A 107 5.57 16.95 12.65
C GLN A 107 4.84 15.67 12.20
N MET A 108 4.86 15.37 10.89
CA MET A 108 4.30 14.14 10.32
C MET A 108 4.95 12.89 10.91
N TRP A 109 6.28 12.85 11.03
CA TRP A 109 6.99 11.69 11.60
C TRP A 109 6.63 11.48 13.08
N ARG A 110 6.52 12.54 13.88
CA ARG A 110 6.05 12.47 15.28
C ARG A 110 4.61 11.97 15.37
N SER A 111 3.70 12.51 14.55
CA SER A 111 2.28 12.13 14.54
C SER A 111 2.06 10.70 14.05
N CYS A 112 2.73 10.27 12.98
CA CYS A 112 2.59 8.92 12.43
C CYS A 112 3.05 7.82 13.41
N LYS A 113 3.98 8.11 14.33
CA LYS A 113 4.42 7.15 15.36
C LYS A 113 3.35 6.75 16.38
N THR A 114 2.30 7.55 16.57
CA THR A 114 1.17 7.22 17.46
C THR A 114 -0.16 7.13 16.72
N CYS A 115 -0.17 7.39 15.42
CA CYS A 115 -1.37 7.34 14.58
C CYS A 115 -1.91 5.90 14.42
N PRO A 116 -3.23 5.65 14.62
CA PRO A 116 -3.83 4.32 14.47
C PRO A 116 -3.83 3.80 13.02
N HIS A 117 -3.67 4.69 12.04
CA HIS A 117 -3.53 4.32 10.63
C HIS A 117 -2.13 3.80 10.29
N ASN A 118 -1.09 4.07 11.08
CA ASN A 118 0.25 3.58 10.77
C ASN A 118 0.39 2.10 11.16
N HIS A 119 0.41 1.21 10.16
CA HIS A 119 0.46 -0.25 10.39
C HIS A 119 1.73 -0.71 11.09
N ALA A 120 2.84 0.04 11.02
CA ALA A 120 4.05 -0.27 11.79
C ALA A 120 3.85 -0.18 13.32
N ASN A 121 2.77 0.48 13.79
CA ASN A 121 2.41 0.56 15.20
C ASN A 121 1.53 -0.63 15.65
N LYS A 122 1.14 -1.55 14.75
CA LYS A 122 0.24 -2.69 15.04
C LYS A 122 0.98 -4.01 15.33
N GLU A 123 2.31 -3.99 15.30
CA GLU A 123 3.17 -5.16 15.51
C GLU A 123 4.08 -4.97 16.74
N ALA A 124 3.63 -4.17 17.72
CA ALA A 124 4.31 -3.89 18.99
C ALA A 124 3.51 -4.45 20.18
#